data_AF-A0A968A9H6-F1
#
_entry.id   AF-A0A968A9H6-F1
#
_cell.length_a   1.000
_cell.length_b   1.000
_cell.length_c   1.000
_cell.angle_alpha   90.00
_cell.angle_beta   90.00
_cell.angle_gamma   90.00
#
_symmetry.space_group_name_H-M   'P 1'
#
loop_
_entity.id
_entity.type
_entity.pdbx_description
1 polymer ?
#
loop_
_entity_poly.entity_id
_entity_poly.type
_entity_poly.pdbx_seq_one_letter_code
_entity_poly.pdbx_strand_id
1 'polypeptide(L)'
;VKDVVLTVGHLAHLLEAYFQDGSRMGMNIQYSFEEQPLGTAGPLALVSGLDDTFLVCNGDILTTLDLKDLVNFHRRQGGIATIAMHQRQVK
;
A
#
# COMPACT_ATOMS: atom_id res chain seq x y z
N VAL A 1 9.72 -5.47 -2.73
CA VAL A 1 8.85 -4.40 -3.29
C VAL A 1 9.77 -3.23 -3.63
N LYS A 2 9.68 -2.69 -4.84
CA LYS A 2 10.48 -1.53 -5.27
C LYS A 2 9.58 -0.40 -5.73
N ASP A 3 8.47 -0.74 -6.36
CA ASP A 3 7.43 0.20 -6.78
C ASP A 3 6.36 0.36 -5.69
N VAL A 4 6.07 1.60 -5.34
CA VAL A 4 5.11 1.97 -4.29
C VAL A 4 4.25 3.12 -4.79
N VAL A 5 2.93 3.02 -4.60
CA VAL A 5 2.01 4.14 -4.83
C VAL A 5 1.50 4.62 -3.47
N LEU A 6 1.76 5.87 -3.13
CA LEU A 6 1.23 6.53 -1.95
C LEU A 6 -0.06 7.25 -2.33
N THR A 7 -1.19 6.76 -1.82
CA THR A 7 -2.48 7.44 -1.92
C THR A 7 -2.54 8.52 -0.84
N VAL A 8 -2.49 9.78 -1.25
CA VAL A 8 -2.26 10.93 -0.36
C VAL A 8 -3.35 11.99 -0.53
N GLY A 9 -3.70 12.65 0.57
CA GLY A 9 -4.68 13.73 0.60
C GLY A 9 -4.14 14.94 1.36
N HIS A 10 -4.77 15.27 2.49
CA HIS A 10 -4.34 16.38 3.34
C HIS A 10 -2.84 16.26 3.72
N LEU A 11 -2.09 17.36 3.53
CA LEU A 11 -0.63 17.44 3.74
C LEU A 11 0.24 16.52 2.85
N ALA A 12 -0.25 16.09 1.68
CA ALA A 12 0.52 15.31 0.71
C ALA A 12 1.91 15.91 0.40
N HIS A 13 2.00 17.24 0.30
CA HIS A 13 3.25 17.96 0.03
C HIS A 13 4.37 17.68 1.05
N LEU A 14 4.04 17.36 2.31
CA LEU A 14 5.05 16.98 3.31
C LEU A 14 5.64 15.60 3.01
N LEU A 15 4.80 14.67 2.55
CA LEU A 15 5.24 13.32 2.15
C LEU A 15 6.09 13.40 0.88
N GLU A 16 5.71 14.23 -0.08
CA GLU A 16 6.51 14.49 -1.29
C GLU A 16 7.86 15.14 -0.96
N ALA A 17 7.87 16.15 -0.09
CA ALA A 17 9.09 16.83 0.30
C ALA A 17 10.08 15.89 1.02
N TYR A 18 9.56 14.95 1.82
CA TYR A 18 10.38 14.00 2.58
C TYR A 18 10.85 12.81 1.73
N PHE A 19 9.93 12.12 1.05
CA PHE A 19 10.22 10.87 0.34
C PHE A 19 10.68 11.10 -1.11
N GLN A 20 10.31 12.21 -1.73
CA GLN A 20 10.58 12.51 -3.13
C GLN A 20 10.16 11.33 -4.03
N ASP A 21 10.99 10.94 -5.00
CA ASP A 21 10.75 9.76 -5.84
C ASP A 21 11.12 8.42 -5.18
N GLY A 22 11.56 8.43 -3.91
CA GLY A 22 12.00 7.23 -3.19
C GLY A 22 13.37 6.69 -3.60
N SER A 23 14.07 7.33 -4.55
CA SER A 23 15.36 6.86 -5.07
C SER A 23 16.42 6.70 -3.99
N ARG A 24 16.42 7.59 -2.99
CA ARG A 24 17.30 7.54 -1.81
C ARG A 24 17.12 6.28 -0.96
N MET A 25 15.95 5.64 -1.06
CA MET A 25 15.61 4.39 -0.36
C MET A 25 15.70 3.16 -1.28
N GLY A 26 16.15 3.33 -2.53
CA GLY A 26 16.16 2.27 -3.53
C GLY A 26 14.75 1.87 -3.99
N MET A 27 13.79 2.79 -3.89
CA MET A 27 12.39 2.61 -4.28
C MET A 27 12.02 3.55 -5.42
N ASN A 28 10.88 3.26 -6.05
CA ASN A 28 10.20 4.09 -7.03
C ASN A 28 8.82 4.45 -6.46
N ILE A 29 8.69 5.67 -5.94
CA ILE A 29 7.47 6.15 -5.28
C ILE A 29 6.68 7.03 -6.24
N GLN A 30 5.41 6.71 -6.42
CA GLN A 30 4.42 7.53 -7.10
C GLN A 30 3.37 8.03 -6.12
N TYR A 31 2.81 9.20 -6.39
CA TYR A 31 1.78 9.81 -5.54
C TYR A 31 0.45 9.85 -6.29
N SER A 32 -0.59 9.30 -5.66
CA SER A 32 -1.97 9.39 -6.13
C SER A 32 -2.71 10.36 -5.23
N PHE A 33 -3.10 11.52 -5.75
CA PHE A 33 -3.74 12.57 -4.98
C PHE A 33 -5.26 12.40 -4.94
N GLU A 34 -5.81 12.42 -3.74
CA GLU A 34 -7.25 12.53 -3.52
C GLU A 34 -7.64 13.99 -3.34
N GLU A 35 -8.47 14.52 -4.25
CA GLU A 35 -9.06 15.85 -4.09
C GLU A 35 -10.13 15.88 -2.99
N GLN A 36 -10.83 14.76 -2.77
CA GLN A 36 -11.83 14.58 -1.73
C GLN A 36 -11.75 13.15 -1.15
N PRO A 37 -12.13 12.93 0.12
CA PRO A 37 -12.11 11.60 0.71
C PRO A 37 -13.04 10.64 -0.04
N LEU A 38 -12.48 9.64 -0.71
CA LEU A 38 -13.25 8.64 -1.49
C LEU A 38 -13.62 7.38 -0.68
N GLY A 39 -13.36 7.39 0.63
CA GLY A 39 -13.49 6.23 1.51
C GLY A 39 -12.24 5.33 1.48
N THR A 40 -12.24 4.22 2.22
CA THR A 40 -11.02 3.42 2.47
C THR A 40 -10.40 2.79 1.21
N ALA A 41 -11.23 2.35 0.26
CA ALA A 41 -10.77 1.70 -0.97
C ALA A 41 -10.95 2.57 -2.23
N GLY A 42 -11.63 3.71 -2.12
CA GLY A 42 -11.78 4.67 -3.22
C GLY A 42 -10.47 5.14 -3.88
N PRO A 43 -9.35 5.30 -3.14
CA PRO A 43 -8.09 5.76 -3.72
C PRO A 43 -7.49 4.74 -4.69
N LEU A 44 -7.80 3.45 -4.51
CA LEU A 44 -7.35 2.39 -5.41
C LEU A 44 -7.93 2.57 -6.83
N ALA A 45 -9.10 3.18 -6.97
CA ALA A 45 -9.70 3.46 -8.27
C ALA A 45 -8.93 4.52 -9.07
N LEU A 46 -8.09 5.33 -8.41
CA LEU A 46 -7.26 6.36 -9.04
C LEU A 46 -5.89 5.81 -9.49
N VAL A 47 -5.53 4.60 -9.04
CA VAL A 47 -4.23 3.99 -9.35
C VAL A 47 -4.37 3.08 -10.58
N SER A 48 -3.65 3.44 -11.64
CA SER A 48 -3.56 2.61 -12.86
C SER A 48 -2.54 1.49 -12.73
N GLY A 49 -2.72 0.40 -13.47
CA GLY A 49 -1.73 -0.69 -13.60
C GLY A 49 -1.74 -1.69 -12.45
N LEU A 50 -2.87 -1.84 -11.76
CA LEU A 50 -3.10 -2.86 -10.73
C LEU A 50 -3.58 -4.20 -11.33
N ASP A 51 -3.00 -4.60 -12.47
CA ASP A 51 -3.42 -5.79 -13.22
C ASP A 51 -2.77 -7.09 -12.70
N ASP A 52 -1.63 -6.97 -12.03
CA ASP A 52 -0.88 -8.07 -11.42
C ASP A 52 -1.11 -8.15 -9.90
N THR A 53 -0.59 -9.19 -9.23
CA THR A 53 -0.65 -9.27 -7.76
C THR A 53 -0.01 -8.06 -7.10
N PHE A 54 -0.81 -7.28 -6.36
CA PHE A 54 -0.37 -6.14 -5.56
C PHE A 54 -0.69 -6.31 -4.07
N LEU A 55 -0.06 -5.49 -3.25
CA LEU A 55 -0.33 -5.38 -1.81
C LEU A 55 -0.99 -4.04 -1.53
N VAL A 56 -1.99 -4.04 -0.66
CA VAL A 56 -2.60 -2.83 -0.11
C VAL A 56 -2.49 -2.90 1.40
N CYS A 57 -2.00 -1.82 2.00
CA CYS A 57 -1.97 -1.63 3.44
C CYS A 57 -2.21 -0.16 3.77
N ASN A 58 -2.75 0.11 4.96
CA ASN A 58 -2.79 1.47 5.48
C ASN A 58 -1.36 1.95 5.82
N GLY A 59 -1.11 3.24 5.68
CA GLY A 59 0.21 3.85 5.94
C GLY A 59 0.64 3.87 7.42
N ASP A 60 -0.26 3.54 8.34
CA ASP A 60 -0.02 3.47 9.78
C ASP A 60 0.24 2.04 10.29
N ILE A 61 0.31 1.06 9.38
CA ILE A 61 0.57 -0.34 9.74
C ILE A 61 2.06 -0.57 9.89
N LEU A 62 2.50 -0.81 11.14
CA LEU A 62 3.79 -1.40 11.45
C LEU A 62 3.61 -2.88 11.79
N THR A 63 4.26 -3.76 11.04
CA THR A 63 4.08 -5.21 11.17
C THR A 63 5.39 -5.98 10.99
N THR A 64 5.49 -7.12 11.66
CA THR A 64 6.56 -8.13 11.47
C THR A 64 6.14 -9.25 10.52
N LEU A 65 4.95 -9.17 9.92
CA LEU A 65 4.47 -10.13 8.94
C LEU A 65 5.44 -10.21 7.76
N ASP A 66 5.87 -11.43 7.42
CA ASP A 66 6.64 -11.66 6.21
C ASP A 66 5.72 -11.49 4.97
N LEU A 67 5.87 -10.35 4.31
CA LEU A 67 5.09 -10.01 3.12
C LEU A 67 5.42 -10.93 1.93
N LYS A 68 6.63 -11.50 1.87
CA LYS A 68 7.01 -12.44 0.80
C LYS A 68 6.23 -13.74 0.97
N ASP A 69 6.13 -14.24 2.19
CA ASP A 69 5.35 -15.44 2.47
C ASP A 69 3.85 -15.24 2.25
N LEU A 70 3.31 -14.05 2.59
CA LEU A 70 1.92 -13.70 2.30
C LEU A 70 1.64 -13.72 0.78
N VAL A 71 2.50 -13.08 -0.02
CA VAL A 71 2.34 -13.04 -1.50
C VAL A 71 2.49 -14.45 -2.09
N ASN A 72 3.45 -15.23 -1.59
CA ASN A 72 3.64 -16.61 -2.04
C ASN A 72 2.42 -17.48 -1.71
N PHE A 73 1.83 -17.30 -0.53
CA PHE A 73 0.60 -17.98 -0.13
C PHE A 73 -0.56 -17.61 -1.08
N HIS A 74 -0.78 -16.32 -1.33
CA HIS A 74 -1.82 -15.83 -2.25
C HIS A 74 -1.70 -16.47 -3.63
N ARG A 75 -0.50 -16.45 -4.22
CA ARG A 75 -0.21 -17.04 -5.54
C ARG A 75 -0.46 -18.55 -5.59
N ARG A 76 -0.11 -19.29 -4.53
CA ARG A 76 -0.37 -20.74 -4.46
C ARG A 76 -1.85 -21.06 -4.35
N GLN A 77 -2.62 -20.24 -3.64
CA GLN A 77 -4.04 -20.49 -3.40
C GLN A 77 -4.91 -20.12 -4.62
N GLY A 78 -4.48 -19.14 -5.43
CA GLY A 78 -5.21 -18.71 -6.63
C GLY A 78 -6.55 -18.02 -6.34
N GLY A 79 -6.75 -17.52 -5.11
CA GLY A 79 -7.96 -16.78 -4.74
C GLY A 79 -7.94 -15.33 -5.24
N ILE A 80 -9.10 -14.70 -5.32
CA ILE A 80 -9.25 -13.29 -5.74
C ILE A 80 -8.54 -12.33 -4.76
N ALA A 81 -8.54 -12.66 -3.47
CA ALA A 81 -7.90 -11.87 -2.43
C ALA A 81 -7.35 -12.76 -1.30
N THR A 82 -6.37 -12.25 -0.58
CA THR A 82 -5.85 -12.85 0.66
C THR A 82 -5.76 -11.76 1.72
N ILE A 83 -6.35 -12.01 2.89
CA ILE A 83 -6.40 -11.05 4.00
C ILE A 83 -5.54 -11.60 5.14
N ALA A 84 -4.49 -10.87 5.49
CA ALA A 84 -3.71 -11.15 6.70
C ALA A 84 -4.42 -10.52 7.91
N MET A 85 -4.61 -11.31 8.96
CA MET A 85 -5.26 -10.85 10.19
C MET A 85 -4.41 -11.19 11.40
N HIS A 86 -4.48 -10.34 12.43
CA HIS A 86 -3.87 -10.59 13.73
C HIS A 86 -4.92 -10.33 14.82
N GLN A 87 -4.97 -11.21 15.82
CA GLN A 87 -5.89 -11.05 16.92
C GLN A 87 -5.39 -9.93 17.86
N ARG A 88 -6.14 -8.84 17.93
CA ARG A 88 -5.85 -7.78 18.90
C ARG A 88 -6.22 -8.24 20.30
N GLN A 89 -5.24 -8.33 21.19
CA GLN A 89 -5.51 -8.44 22.62
C GLN A 89 -5.80 -7.05 23.17
N VAL A 90 -7.06 -6.82 23.57
CA VAL A 90 -7.46 -5.60 24.27
C VAL A 90 -7.29 -5.87 25.76
N LYS A 91 -6.48 -5.05 26.44
CA LYS A 91 -6.38 -5.03 27.90
C LYS A 91 -7.54 -4.26 28.50
#